data_AF-A0A4V1ZRH0-F1
#
_entry.id   AF-A0A4V1ZRH0-F1
#
_cell.length_a   1.000
_cell.length_b   1.000
_cell.length_c   1.000
_cell.angle_alpha   90.00
_cell.angle_beta   90.00
_cell.angle_gamma   90.00
#
_symmetry.space_group_name_H-M   'P 1'
#
loop_
_entity.id
_entity.type
_entity.pdbx_description
1 polymer ?
#
loop_
_entity_poly.entity_id
_entity_poly.type
_entity_poly.pdbx_seq_one_letter_code
_entity_poly.pdbx_strand_id
1 'polypeptide(L)'
;QVLRQLDLNEAARTSFLIGSTTQATTRGDGLAILNIGRRFNEVGPRTATFLTDTYRALGGVRGDIGNVSATVLRNLKYDVYYSYARTDETESLDGAISPSRLQQALLSQNGAAPVANIFGQNLSAAAVGAISASLHNATRATQQVASGVLTGELVPLPAGSADFSLGIEWRRQAASFSPDPLSASGDVSGYGASLPTRGSQSATEVFGEVRVPLLADMRFAHRLDLSGALRYSHYDLNGVGGVWTYSGGARYEPVRGIALRSQYQRAIRAPNVGELFGGTSTSGPSLVDPCSSRQPTAQQTAAVRATCVATGVPAAGVFTQNVQPNQFINAVVGGNAALAPETSNTKTAGVVLT
;
A
#
# COMPACT_ATOMS: atom_id res chain seq x y z
N GLN A 1 -48.16 7.86 -12.12
CA GLN A 1 -48.37 8.29 -13.52
C GLN A 1 -47.05 8.44 -14.27
N VAL A 2 -46.07 9.19 -13.74
CA VAL A 2 -44.75 9.39 -14.37
C VAL A 2 -43.97 8.07 -14.60
N LEU A 3 -43.84 7.21 -13.59
CA LEU A 3 -43.13 5.92 -13.74
C LEU A 3 -43.75 5.03 -14.82
N ARG A 4 -45.09 5.02 -14.92
CA ARG A 4 -45.81 4.31 -15.98
C ARG A 4 -45.53 4.89 -17.36
N GLN A 5 -45.36 6.21 -17.48
CA GLN A 5 -44.97 6.81 -18.76
C GLN A 5 -43.53 6.47 -19.13
N LEU A 6 -42.62 6.41 -18.15
CA LEU A 6 -41.25 5.98 -18.38
C LEU A 6 -41.19 4.53 -18.89
N ASP A 7 -41.88 3.62 -18.21
CA ASP A 7 -42.06 2.22 -18.61
C ASP A 7 -42.59 2.09 -20.05
N LEU A 8 -43.70 2.79 -20.36
CA LEU A 8 -44.32 2.74 -21.69
C LEU A 8 -43.48 3.39 -22.80
N ASN A 9 -42.48 4.19 -22.46
CA ASN A 9 -41.57 4.85 -23.37
C ASN A 9 -40.25 4.09 -23.57
N GLU A 10 -40.06 2.94 -22.91
CA GLU A 10 -38.90 2.10 -23.14
C GLU A 10 -38.89 1.54 -24.56
N ALA A 11 -37.78 1.77 -25.27
CA ALA A 11 -37.66 1.41 -26.69
C ALA A 11 -37.23 -0.06 -26.89
N ALA A 12 -36.54 -0.65 -25.91
CA ALA A 12 -36.01 -2.02 -25.98
C ALA A 12 -35.79 -2.60 -24.57
N ARG A 13 -35.64 -3.93 -24.49
CA ARG A 13 -35.24 -4.61 -23.25
C ARG A 13 -33.91 -4.04 -22.78
N THR A 14 -33.90 -3.53 -21.56
CA THR A 14 -32.70 -2.96 -20.96
C THR A 14 -32.32 -3.79 -19.75
N SER A 15 -31.13 -4.38 -19.77
CA SER A 15 -30.56 -5.10 -18.64
C SER A 15 -29.46 -4.28 -18.00
N PHE A 16 -29.47 -4.21 -16.67
CA PHE A 16 -28.46 -3.49 -15.91
C PHE A 16 -28.07 -4.28 -14.65
N LEU A 17 -26.79 -4.17 -14.30
CA LEU A 17 -26.22 -4.70 -13.07
C LEU A 17 -26.13 -3.56 -12.07
N ILE A 18 -26.82 -3.69 -10.94
CA ILE A 18 -26.70 -2.75 -9.81
C ILE A 18 -26.30 -3.58 -8.59
N GLY A 19 -25.10 -3.32 -8.08
CA GLY A 19 -24.52 -4.12 -7.02
C GLY A 19 -24.38 -5.59 -7.44
N SER A 20 -24.96 -6.49 -6.65
CA SER A 20 -24.94 -7.95 -6.89
C SER A 20 -26.14 -8.47 -7.70
N THR A 21 -27.09 -7.61 -8.06
CA THR A 21 -28.35 -8.00 -8.72
C THR A 21 -28.40 -7.55 -10.17
N THR A 22 -28.67 -8.50 -11.08
CA THR A 22 -29.02 -8.19 -12.47
C THR A 22 -30.52 -8.03 -12.57
N GLN A 23 -30.97 -6.92 -13.14
CA GLN A 23 -32.39 -6.70 -13.46
C GLN A 23 -32.54 -6.34 -14.93
N ALA A 24 -33.70 -6.67 -15.47
CA ALA A 24 -34.07 -6.30 -16.81
C ALA A 24 -35.49 -5.76 -16.80
N THR A 25 -35.72 -4.75 -17.61
CA THR A 25 -37.05 -4.18 -17.84
C THR A 25 -37.34 -4.12 -19.33
N THR A 26 -38.62 -4.26 -19.65
CA THR A 26 -39.21 -4.20 -20.98
C THR A 26 -40.47 -3.38 -20.93
N ARG A 27 -40.74 -2.66 -22.01
CA ARG A 27 -41.95 -1.87 -22.19
C ARG A 27 -43.23 -2.56 -21.71
N GLY A 28 -43.88 -1.95 -20.73
CA GLY A 28 -45.17 -2.34 -20.18
C GLY A 28 -45.10 -3.41 -19.09
N ASP A 29 -43.92 -3.72 -18.54
CA ASP A 29 -43.75 -4.71 -17.47
C ASP A 29 -43.98 -4.14 -16.06
N GLY A 30 -44.26 -2.84 -15.95
CA GLY A 30 -44.51 -2.16 -14.69
C GLY A 30 -43.25 -1.72 -13.94
N LEU A 31 -42.07 -1.88 -14.55
CA LEU A 31 -40.80 -1.37 -14.05
C LEU A 31 -40.38 -0.12 -14.85
N ALA A 32 -39.60 0.74 -14.21
CA ALA A 32 -39.05 1.92 -14.86
C ALA A 32 -37.64 2.19 -14.35
N ILE A 33 -36.73 2.55 -15.26
CA ILE A 33 -35.35 2.88 -14.90
C ILE A 33 -35.29 4.30 -14.32
N LEU A 34 -34.65 4.42 -13.15
CA LEU A 34 -34.44 5.69 -12.46
C LEU A 34 -32.96 5.91 -12.20
N ASN A 35 -32.47 7.11 -12.57
CA ASN A 35 -31.17 7.60 -12.12
C ASN A 35 -31.36 8.50 -10.91
N ILE A 36 -30.87 8.07 -9.75
CA ILE A 36 -31.09 8.74 -8.48
C ILE A 36 -29.77 9.38 -8.00
N GLY A 37 -29.69 10.70 -8.08
CA GLY A 37 -28.56 11.50 -7.57
C GLY A 37 -28.79 12.00 -6.14
N ARG A 38 -29.30 11.15 -5.24
CA ARG A 38 -29.63 11.54 -3.85
C ARG A 38 -28.60 10.99 -2.87
N ARG A 39 -28.14 11.84 -1.95
CA ARG A 39 -27.36 11.39 -0.78
C ARG A 39 -28.33 11.00 0.34
N PHE A 40 -28.24 9.76 0.79
CA PHE A 40 -29.07 9.20 1.87
C PHE A 40 -28.46 9.53 3.24
N ASN A 41 -28.58 10.78 3.67
CA ASN A 41 -28.02 11.25 4.94
C ASN A 41 -28.67 10.54 6.15
N GLU A 42 -29.86 9.97 5.98
CA GLU A 42 -30.62 9.27 7.01
C GLU A 42 -29.99 7.94 7.44
N VAL A 43 -29.10 7.37 6.62
CA VAL A 43 -28.29 6.19 6.96
C VAL A 43 -27.16 6.55 7.95
N GLY A 44 -26.85 7.84 8.09
CA GLY A 44 -25.76 8.33 8.92
C GLY A 44 -24.41 8.38 8.19
N PRO A 45 -23.35 8.80 8.87
CA PRO A 45 -22.01 8.82 8.33
C PRO A 45 -21.48 7.39 8.16
N ARG A 46 -20.53 7.22 7.23
CA ARG A 46 -19.71 6.00 7.17
C ARG A 46 -18.65 6.06 8.26
N THR A 47 -18.58 5.00 9.06
CA THR A 47 -17.58 4.88 10.12
C THR A 47 -16.83 3.57 9.95
N ALA A 48 -15.52 3.65 9.77
CA ALA A 48 -14.64 2.49 9.76
C ALA A 48 -13.99 2.34 11.14
N THR A 49 -14.15 1.17 11.75
CA THR A 49 -13.49 0.80 13.00
C THR A 49 -12.51 -0.32 12.72
N PHE A 50 -11.26 -0.15 13.15
CA PHE A 50 -10.20 -1.14 12.98
C PHE A 50 -9.89 -1.77 14.34
N LEU A 51 -10.00 -3.09 14.43
CA LEU A 51 -9.51 -3.86 15.56
C LEU A 51 -8.27 -4.63 15.11
N THR A 52 -7.13 -4.35 15.73
CA THR A 52 -5.84 -4.95 15.36
C THR A 52 -5.25 -5.71 16.54
N ASP A 53 -5.11 -7.02 16.39
CA ASP A 53 -4.46 -7.91 17.36
C ASP A 53 -3.08 -8.30 16.84
N THR A 54 -2.04 -8.08 17.66
CA THR A 54 -0.65 -8.43 17.30
C THR A 54 -0.06 -9.38 18.32
N TYR A 55 0.47 -10.50 17.81
CA TYR A 55 1.15 -11.52 18.58
C TYR A 55 2.59 -11.62 18.10
N ARG A 56 3.54 -11.65 19.04
CA ARG A 56 4.94 -11.90 18.74
C ARG A 56 5.55 -12.87 19.75
N ALA A 57 6.22 -13.89 19.23
CA ALA A 57 7.06 -14.78 19.99
C ALA A 57 8.49 -14.70 19.43
N LEU A 58 9.47 -14.67 20.32
CA LEU A 58 10.89 -14.70 19.97
C LEU A 58 11.61 -15.61 20.95
N GLY A 59 12.44 -16.50 20.42
CA GLY A 59 13.33 -17.35 21.19
C GLY A 59 14.70 -17.38 20.54
N GLY A 60 15.75 -17.40 21.34
CA GLY A 60 17.11 -17.37 20.85
C GLY A 60 18.13 -17.65 21.92
N VAL A 61 19.37 -17.80 21.48
CA VAL A 61 20.54 -18.01 22.32
C VAL A 61 21.63 -17.03 21.91
N ARG A 62 22.29 -16.46 22.90
CA ARG A 62 23.46 -15.61 22.71
C ARG A 62 24.58 -16.09 23.63
N GLY A 63 25.81 -15.94 23.19
CA GLY A 63 26.95 -16.40 23.96
C GLY A 63 28.26 -15.77 23.53
N ASP A 64 29.25 -15.96 24.39
CA ASP A 64 30.64 -15.54 24.17
C ASP A 64 31.48 -16.78 23.86
N ILE A 65 32.14 -16.78 22.71
CA ILE A 65 33.06 -17.82 22.24
C ILE A 65 34.49 -17.52 22.74
N GLY A 66 34.78 -16.26 23.09
CA GLY A 66 36.08 -15.81 23.52
C GLY A 66 37.06 -15.63 22.35
N ASN A 67 38.32 -15.99 22.58
CA ASN A 67 39.39 -15.82 21.60
C ASN A 67 39.69 -17.15 20.90
N VAL A 68 39.59 -17.18 19.57
CA VAL A 68 39.96 -18.38 18.77
C VAL A 68 41.46 -18.38 18.45
N SER A 69 42.08 -17.20 18.36
CA SER A 69 43.53 -17.05 18.25
C SER A 69 44.03 -15.93 19.17
N ALA A 70 45.32 -15.98 19.50
CA ALA A 70 45.99 -14.96 20.31
C ALA A 70 46.02 -13.58 19.61
N THR A 71 45.96 -13.57 18.27
CA THR A 71 46.15 -12.36 17.45
C THR A 71 45.03 -12.07 16.47
N VAL A 72 44.25 -13.07 16.04
CA VAL A 72 43.12 -12.87 15.12
C VAL A 72 41.85 -13.50 15.69
N LEU A 73 40.68 -13.04 15.25
CA LEU A 73 39.38 -13.60 15.66
C LEU A 73 39.23 -13.67 17.18
N ARG A 74 39.26 -12.48 17.79
CA ARG A 74 39.17 -12.27 19.23
C ARG A 74 37.79 -11.79 19.65
N ASN A 75 37.46 -11.98 20.93
CA ASN A 75 36.20 -11.52 21.53
C ASN A 75 34.97 -11.93 20.70
N LEU A 76 34.97 -13.16 20.17
CA LEU A 76 33.91 -13.66 19.31
C LEU A 76 32.63 -13.87 20.12
N LYS A 77 31.52 -13.37 19.59
CA LYS A 77 30.19 -13.52 20.19
C LYS A 77 29.19 -13.93 19.13
N TYR A 78 28.25 -14.79 19.52
CA TYR A 78 27.15 -15.19 18.64
C TYR A 78 25.80 -14.77 19.21
N ASP A 79 24.87 -14.50 18.31
CA ASP A 79 23.43 -14.35 18.59
C ASP A 79 22.66 -15.11 17.51
N VAL A 80 21.83 -16.05 17.94
CA VAL A 80 20.97 -16.84 17.05
C VAL A 80 19.55 -16.79 17.60
N TYR A 81 18.59 -16.36 16.78
CA TYR A 81 17.20 -16.30 17.19
C TYR A 81 16.24 -16.70 16.07
N TYR A 82 15.05 -17.11 16.51
CA TYR A 82 13.87 -17.24 15.67
C TYR A 82 12.77 -16.34 16.25
N SER A 83 12.06 -15.65 15.37
CA SER A 83 10.88 -14.86 15.74
C SER A 83 9.72 -15.14 14.81
N TYR A 84 8.53 -15.22 15.41
CA TYR A 84 7.26 -15.29 14.72
C TYR A 84 6.41 -14.11 15.17
N ALA A 85 5.89 -13.35 14.22
CA ALA A 85 4.93 -12.29 14.44
C ALA A 85 3.68 -12.54 13.58
N ARG A 86 2.52 -12.25 14.14
CA ARG A 86 1.23 -12.29 13.45
C ARG A 86 0.41 -11.09 13.84
N THR A 87 -0.24 -10.50 12.86
CA THR A 87 -1.18 -9.41 13.02
C THR A 87 -2.47 -9.81 12.34
N ASP A 88 -3.57 -9.80 13.09
CA ASP A 88 -4.92 -9.92 12.56
C ASP A 88 -5.59 -8.55 12.69
N GLU A 89 -6.23 -8.09 11.62
CA GLU A 89 -6.99 -6.86 11.60
C GLU A 89 -8.39 -7.16 11.10
N THR A 90 -9.40 -6.69 11.82
CA THR A 90 -10.78 -6.66 11.36
C THR A 90 -11.20 -5.20 11.18
N GLU A 91 -11.59 -4.86 9.96
CA GLU A 91 -12.21 -3.57 9.63
C GLU A 91 -13.73 -3.78 9.61
N SER A 92 -14.44 -3.02 10.45
CA SER A 92 -15.90 -2.92 10.42
C SER A 92 -16.30 -1.57 9.84
N LEU A 93 -16.99 -1.59 8.69
CA LEU A 93 -17.52 -0.39 8.04
C LEU A 93 -19.03 -0.34 8.21
N ASP A 94 -19.50 0.63 8.99
CA ASP A 94 -20.92 0.93 9.18
C ASP A 94 -21.36 2.14 8.34
N GLY A 95 -22.67 2.32 8.19
CA GLY A 95 -23.26 3.42 7.41
C GLY A 95 -23.09 3.26 5.89
N ALA A 96 -22.79 2.04 5.43
CA ALA A 96 -22.78 1.71 4.02
C ALA A 96 -24.21 1.45 3.50
N ILE A 97 -24.38 1.52 2.18
CA ILE A 97 -25.67 1.29 1.51
C ILE A 97 -25.42 0.25 0.44
N SER A 98 -26.25 -0.80 0.39
CA SER A 98 -26.24 -1.78 -0.70
C SER A 98 -27.17 -1.30 -1.83
N PRO A 99 -26.63 -1.02 -3.04
CA PRO A 99 -27.44 -0.70 -4.20
C PRO A 99 -28.48 -1.78 -4.53
N SER A 100 -28.15 -3.06 -4.39
CA SER A 100 -29.10 -4.16 -4.61
C SER A 100 -30.24 -4.14 -3.60
N ARG A 101 -29.96 -3.90 -2.31
CA ARG A 101 -31.00 -3.75 -1.29
C ARG A 101 -31.87 -2.53 -1.52
N LEU A 102 -31.28 -1.40 -1.92
CA LEU A 102 -32.03 -0.20 -2.31
C LEU A 102 -32.96 -0.49 -3.49
N GLN A 103 -32.48 -1.18 -4.51
CA GLN A 103 -33.31 -1.57 -5.65
C GLN A 103 -34.50 -2.41 -5.20
N GLN A 104 -34.30 -3.41 -4.34
CA GLN A 104 -35.39 -4.23 -3.82
C GLN A 104 -36.37 -3.42 -2.97
N ALA A 105 -35.88 -2.48 -2.17
CA ALA A 105 -36.72 -1.63 -1.33
C ALA A 105 -37.60 -0.65 -2.12
N LEU A 106 -37.24 -0.35 -3.38
CA LEU A 106 -38.00 0.52 -4.29
C LEU A 106 -39.11 -0.21 -5.06
N LEU A 107 -39.07 -1.55 -5.08
CA LEU A 107 -40.06 -2.35 -5.80
C LEU A 107 -41.30 -2.58 -4.94
N SER A 108 -42.47 -2.52 -5.58
CA SER A 108 -43.72 -3.02 -5.01
C SER A 108 -43.70 -4.55 -5.07
N GLN A 109 -43.78 -5.21 -3.92
CA GLN A 109 -43.76 -6.67 -3.82
C GLN A 109 -45.17 -7.18 -3.52
N ASN A 110 -45.73 -8.05 -4.36
CA ASN A 110 -47.07 -8.63 -4.20
C ASN A 110 -48.21 -7.61 -4.00
N GLY A 111 -48.11 -6.44 -4.64
CA GLY A 111 -49.09 -5.35 -4.52
C GLY A 111 -48.95 -4.49 -3.25
N ALA A 112 -47.98 -4.79 -2.38
CA ALA A 112 -47.64 -3.92 -1.25
C ALA A 112 -46.84 -2.71 -1.71
N ALA A 113 -47.02 -1.57 -1.02
CA ALA A 113 -46.24 -0.38 -1.28
C ALA A 113 -44.73 -0.64 -1.07
N PRO A 114 -43.84 0.01 -1.85
CA PRO A 114 -42.40 -0.08 -1.64
C PRO A 114 -41.98 0.28 -0.21
N VAL A 115 -40.99 -0.43 0.30
CA VAL A 115 -40.43 -0.18 1.65
C VAL A 115 -39.75 1.19 1.71
N ALA A 116 -39.07 1.58 0.62
CA ALA A 116 -38.38 2.86 0.50
C ALA A 116 -39.17 3.83 -0.39
N ASN A 117 -39.48 5.02 0.14
CA ASN A 117 -39.98 6.14 -0.65
C ASN A 117 -38.89 7.21 -0.80
N ILE A 118 -38.25 7.22 -1.97
CA ILE A 118 -37.15 8.14 -2.28
C ILE A 118 -37.60 9.54 -2.70
N PHE A 119 -38.89 9.73 -2.98
CA PHE A 119 -39.45 11.01 -3.43
C PHE A 119 -39.91 11.89 -2.25
N GLY A 120 -40.00 11.31 -1.05
CA GLY A 120 -40.28 12.05 0.18
C GLY A 120 -39.05 12.80 0.72
N GLN A 121 -39.28 13.68 1.69
CA GLN A 121 -38.23 14.48 2.32
C GLN A 121 -37.18 13.60 3.03
N ASN A 122 -37.61 12.57 3.76
CA ASN A 122 -36.75 11.65 4.48
C ASN A 122 -37.19 10.19 4.27
N LEU A 123 -36.24 9.26 4.34
CA LEU A 123 -36.52 7.82 4.43
C LEU A 123 -37.09 7.44 5.79
N SER A 124 -37.98 6.44 5.81
CA SER A 124 -38.46 5.84 7.07
C SER A 124 -37.37 4.98 7.72
N ALA A 125 -37.48 4.73 9.03
CA ALA A 125 -36.56 3.84 9.73
C ALA A 125 -36.52 2.42 9.11
N ALA A 126 -37.66 1.92 8.64
CA ALA A 126 -37.74 0.64 7.94
C ALA A 126 -36.98 0.66 6.61
N ALA A 127 -37.06 1.76 5.85
CA ALA A 127 -36.30 1.94 4.62
C ALA A 127 -34.80 2.03 4.90
N VAL A 128 -34.39 2.80 5.92
CA VAL A 128 -32.98 2.91 6.34
C VAL A 128 -32.44 1.53 6.72
N GLY A 129 -33.14 0.77 7.57
CA GLY A 129 -32.73 -0.58 7.94
C GLY A 129 -32.66 -1.56 6.77
N ALA A 130 -33.58 -1.44 5.80
CA ALA A 130 -33.60 -2.30 4.62
C ALA A 130 -32.41 -2.08 3.68
N ILE A 131 -31.91 -0.85 3.54
CA ILE A 131 -30.86 -0.50 2.58
C ILE A 131 -29.46 -0.42 3.19
N SER A 132 -29.37 -0.24 4.51
CA SER A 132 -28.09 -0.12 5.21
C SER A 132 -27.33 -1.44 5.19
N ALA A 133 -26.00 -1.34 5.20
CA ALA A 133 -25.09 -2.45 5.28
C ALA A 133 -23.98 -2.14 6.30
N SER A 134 -23.57 -3.19 7.01
CA SER A 134 -22.33 -3.23 7.79
C SER A 134 -21.44 -4.27 7.12
N LEU A 135 -20.16 -3.95 6.96
CA LEU A 135 -19.21 -4.78 6.25
C LEU A 135 -18.04 -5.13 7.16
N HIS A 136 -17.57 -6.37 7.05
CA HIS A 136 -16.40 -6.83 7.79
C HIS A 136 -15.31 -7.34 6.85
N ASN A 137 -14.21 -6.60 6.75
CA ASN A 137 -13.03 -7.05 6.05
C ASN A 137 -12.02 -7.61 7.06
N ALA A 138 -11.33 -8.69 6.69
CA ALA A 138 -10.32 -9.30 7.54
C ALA A 138 -8.95 -9.33 6.83
N THR A 139 -7.93 -8.79 7.49
CA THR A 139 -6.54 -8.87 7.06
C THR A 139 -5.75 -9.72 8.05
N ARG A 140 -4.88 -10.59 7.53
CA ARG A 140 -3.89 -11.30 8.33
C ARG A 140 -2.51 -11.10 7.71
N ALA A 141 -1.55 -10.65 8.51
CA ALA A 141 -0.15 -10.60 8.14
C ALA A 141 0.67 -11.48 9.10
N THR A 142 1.66 -12.19 8.57
CA THR A 142 2.60 -12.98 9.37
C THR A 142 4.02 -12.71 8.92
N GLN A 143 4.95 -12.68 9.87
CA GLN A 143 6.37 -12.56 9.62
C GLN A 143 7.13 -13.58 10.44
N GLN A 144 8.07 -14.25 9.80
CA GLN A 144 9.01 -15.16 10.43
C GLN A 144 10.41 -14.68 10.11
N VAL A 145 11.30 -14.69 11.11
CA VAL A 145 12.71 -14.36 10.93
C VAL A 145 13.53 -15.37 11.71
N ALA A 146 14.45 -16.03 11.03
CA ALA A 146 15.54 -16.79 11.63
C ALA A 146 16.84 -16.07 11.30
N SER A 147 17.63 -15.72 12.32
CA SER A 147 18.88 -14.98 12.12
C SER A 147 19.98 -15.56 12.98
N GLY A 148 21.19 -15.57 12.43
CA GLY A 148 22.41 -15.96 13.12
C GLY A 148 23.51 -14.97 12.79
N VAL A 149 24.11 -14.39 13.82
CA VAL A 149 25.15 -13.37 13.69
C VAL A 149 26.35 -13.75 14.54
N LEU A 150 27.53 -13.62 13.96
CA LEU A 150 28.83 -13.71 14.61
C LEU A 150 29.48 -12.33 14.58
N THR A 151 29.99 -11.88 15.72
CA THR A 151 30.69 -10.59 15.85
C THR A 151 32.02 -10.79 16.57
N GLY A 152 32.99 -9.89 16.33
CA GLY A 152 34.21 -9.85 17.12
C GLY A 152 35.30 -8.98 16.50
N GLU A 153 36.52 -9.16 16.97
CA GLU A 153 37.71 -8.45 16.53
C GLU A 153 38.49 -9.31 15.52
N LEU A 154 38.70 -8.80 14.31
CA LEU A 154 39.39 -9.51 13.24
C LEU A 154 40.89 -9.58 13.50
N VAL A 155 41.50 -8.42 13.77
CA VAL A 155 42.95 -8.25 13.99
C VAL A 155 43.20 -6.96 14.78
N PRO A 156 44.15 -6.92 15.73
CA PRO A 156 44.59 -5.69 16.37
C PRO A 156 45.39 -4.83 15.37
N LEU A 157 45.07 -3.55 15.29
CA LEU A 157 45.84 -2.57 14.53
C LEU A 157 46.43 -1.51 15.47
N PRO A 158 47.45 -0.74 15.05
CA PRO A 158 48.03 0.32 15.87
C PRO A 158 47.00 1.36 16.36
N ALA A 159 45.95 1.60 15.58
CA ALA A 159 44.88 2.55 15.90
C ALA A 159 43.67 1.92 16.64
N GLY A 160 43.75 0.64 17.01
CA GLY A 160 42.68 -0.15 17.64
C GLY A 160 42.36 -1.42 16.87
N SER A 161 41.55 -2.32 17.42
CA SER A 161 41.14 -3.53 16.71
C SER A 161 40.22 -3.20 15.53
N ALA A 162 40.43 -3.91 14.41
CA ALA A 162 39.44 -3.97 13.34
C ALA A 162 38.31 -4.92 13.76
N ASP A 163 37.08 -4.44 13.77
CA ASP A 163 35.91 -5.23 14.15
C ASP A 163 35.21 -5.78 12.91
N PHE A 164 34.50 -6.88 13.08
CA PHE A 164 33.65 -7.43 12.06
C PHE A 164 32.33 -7.97 12.62
N SER A 165 31.33 -8.04 11.75
CA SER A 165 30.13 -8.84 11.93
C SER A 165 29.84 -9.62 10.66
N LEU A 166 29.45 -10.89 10.80
CA LEU A 166 29.01 -11.76 9.73
C LEU A 166 27.69 -12.39 10.14
N GLY A 167 26.72 -12.46 9.24
CA GLY A 167 25.43 -13.03 9.56
C GLY A 167 24.72 -13.65 8.38
N ILE A 168 23.77 -14.50 8.72
CA ILE A 168 22.79 -15.08 7.80
C ILE A 168 21.40 -14.80 8.36
N GLU A 169 20.48 -14.41 7.50
CA GLU A 169 19.08 -14.21 7.87
C GLU A 169 18.17 -14.89 6.86
N TRP A 170 17.14 -15.56 7.35
CA TRP A 170 15.99 -15.97 6.57
C TRP A 170 14.76 -15.24 7.09
N ARG A 171 14.01 -14.62 6.18
CA ARG A 171 12.77 -13.92 6.48
C ARG A 171 11.67 -14.40 5.56
N ARG A 172 10.49 -14.71 6.12
CA ARG A 172 9.28 -15.00 5.35
C ARG A 172 8.14 -14.10 5.80
N GLN A 173 7.47 -13.49 4.83
CA GLN A 173 6.29 -12.66 5.04
C GLN A 173 5.13 -13.24 4.26
N ALA A 174 3.96 -13.34 4.89
CA ALA A 174 2.73 -13.74 4.21
C ALA A 174 1.60 -12.82 4.62
N ALA A 175 0.73 -12.47 3.68
CA ALA A 175 -0.46 -11.67 3.96
C ALA A 175 -1.67 -12.23 3.21
N SER A 176 -2.84 -12.04 3.81
CA SER A 176 -4.13 -12.30 3.18
C SER A 176 -5.14 -11.22 3.54
N PHE A 177 -5.95 -10.82 2.58
CA PHE A 177 -7.10 -9.94 2.74
C PHE A 177 -8.35 -10.68 2.27
N SER A 178 -9.34 -10.77 3.15
CA SER A 178 -10.64 -11.37 2.91
C SER A 178 -11.70 -10.27 3.02
N PRO A 179 -12.18 -9.72 1.89
CA PRO A 179 -13.20 -8.69 1.88
C PRO A 179 -14.56 -9.28 2.26
N ASP A 180 -15.43 -8.44 2.82
CA ASP A 180 -16.85 -8.73 2.98
C ASP A 180 -17.49 -9.09 1.62
N PRO A 181 -18.45 -10.03 1.53
CA PRO A 181 -19.13 -10.37 0.28
C PRO A 181 -19.77 -9.18 -0.45
N LEU A 182 -20.26 -8.17 0.27
CA LEU A 182 -20.79 -6.94 -0.33
C LEU A 182 -19.67 -6.13 -0.98
N SER A 183 -18.52 -5.99 -0.31
CA SER A 183 -17.31 -5.37 -0.90
C SER A 183 -16.78 -6.15 -2.09
N ALA A 184 -16.77 -7.49 -2.02
CA ALA A 184 -16.25 -8.35 -3.08
C ALA A 184 -17.13 -8.31 -4.35
N SER A 185 -18.44 -8.17 -4.18
CA SER A 185 -19.39 -8.04 -5.30
C SER A 185 -19.54 -6.61 -5.81
N GLY A 186 -19.01 -5.61 -5.10
CA GLY A 186 -19.21 -4.19 -5.42
C GLY A 186 -20.62 -3.69 -5.09
N ASP A 187 -21.35 -4.41 -4.23
CA ASP A 187 -22.68 -4.02 -3.75
C ASP A 187 -22.60 -3.03 -2.58
N VAL A 188 -21.76 -2.00 -2.75
CA VAL A 188 -21.54 -0.95 -1.76
C VAL A 188 -21.53 0.38 -2.49
N SER A 189 -22.53 1.21 -2.23
CA SER A 189 -22.69 2.48 -2.93
C SER A 189 -21.43 3.35 -2.80
N GLY A 190 -20.83 3.75 -3.91
CA GLY A 190 -19.63 4.59 -3.93
C GLY A 190 -18.31 3.86 -3.71
N TYR A 191 -18.31 2.53 -3.60
CA TYR A 191 -17.13 1.69 -3.68
C TYR A 191 -17.31 0.71 -4.85
N GLY A 192 -16.24 0.39 -5.57
CA GLY A 192 -16.29 -0.73 -6.50
C GLY A 192 -15.90 -2.04 -5.82
N ALA A 193 -16.00 -3.13 -6.58
CA ALA A 193 -15.60 -4.44 -6.10
C ALA A 193 -14.14 -4.44 -5.65
N SER A 194 -13.85 -5.12 -4.53
CA SER A 194 -12.51 -5.38 -4.04
C SER A 194 -12.28 -6.88 -3.93
N LEU A 195 -11.33 -7.42 -4.69
CA LEU A 195 -11.03 -8.85 -4.67
C LEU A 195 -10.08 -9.23 -3.51
N PRO A 196 -10.13 -10.49 -3.03
CA PRO A 196 -9.23 -10.97 -1.99
C PRO A 196 -7.77 -10.92 -2.43
N THR A 197 -6.88 -10.72 -1.46
CA THR A 197 -5.42 -10.82 -1.63
C THR A 197 -4.93 -12.05 -0.87
N ARG A 198 -4.00 -12.81 -1.45
CA ARG A 198 -3.30 -13.88 -0.73
C ARG A 198 -1.94 -14.13 -1.37
N GLY A 199 -0.89 -14.06 -0.57
CA GLY A 199 0.45 -14.36 -1.05
C GLY A 199 1.49 -14.43 0.06
N SER A 200 2.68 -14.86 -0.32
CA SER A 200 3.85 -14.84 0.55
C SER A 200 5.12 -14.61 -0.25
N GLN A 201 6.13 -14.10 0.42
CA GLN A 201 7.50 -13.98 -0.08
C GLN A 201 8.49 -14.35 1.02
N SER A 202 9.66 -14.82 0.62
CA SER A 202 10.78 -15.09 1.50
C SER A 202 12.08 -14.56 0.92
N ALA A 203 13.00 -14.23 1.82
CA ALA A 203 14.34 -13.76 1.50
C ALA A 203 15.34 -14.52 2.37
N THR A 204 16.40 -15.01 1.74
CA THR A 204 17.58 -15.54 2.43
C THR A 204 18.74 -14.60 2.15
N GLU A 205 19.38 -14.12 3.20
CA GLU A 205 20.42 -13.10 3.12
C GLU A 205 21.68 -13.56 3.83
N VAL A 206 22.82 -13.25 3.22
CA VAL A 206 24.14 -13.34 3.87
C VAL A 206 24.73 -11.95 3.86
N PHE A 207 25.23 -11.50 5.00
CA PHE A 207 25.78 -10.16 5.15
C PHE A 207 27.04 -10.15 5.99
N GLY A 208 27.84 -9.11 5.77
CA GLY A 208 29.03 -8.86 6.53
C GLY A 208 29.34 -7.37 6.59
N GLU A 209 29.90 -6.94 7.70
CA GLU A 209 30.41 -5.59 7.91
C GLU A 209 31.76 -5.61 8.61
N VAL A 210 32.56 -4.60 8.34
CA VAL A 210 33.88 -4.41 8.90
C VAL A 210 34.06 -2.94 9.27
N ARG A 211 34.71 -2.70 10.40
CA ARG A 211 35.13 -1.37 10.86
C ARG A 211 36.62 -1.40 11.14
N VAL A 212 37.38 -0.57 10.44
CA VAL A 212 38.85 -0.54 10.50
C VAL A 212 39.30 0.83 11.01
N PRO A 213 39.84 0.94 12.24
CA PRO A 213 40.55 2.14 12.66
C PRO A 213 41.92 2.18 11.97
N LEU A 214 42.16 3.16 11.10
CA LEU A 214 43.40 3.29 10.34
C LEU A 214 44.43 4.18 11.04
N LEU A 215 44.00 5.32 11.59
CA LEU A 215 44.88 6.30 12.23
C LEU A 215 44.33 6.67 13.61
N ALA A 216 45.25 6.84 14.56
CA ALA A 216 44.96 7.34 15.89
C ALA A 216 46.12 8.23 16.36
N ASP A 217 45.79 9.33 17.05
CA ASP A 217 46.74 10.20 17.76
C ASP A 217 47.90 10.76 16.89
N MET A 218 47.65 10.97 15.59
CA MET A 218 48.62 11.61 14.68
C MET A 218 48.35 13.11 14.51
N ARG A 219 49.38 13.88 14.16
CA ARG A 219 49.22 15.31 13.84
C ARG A 219 48.28 15.47 12.65
N PHE A 220 47.21 16.25 12.82
CA PHE A 220 46.09 16.41 11.86
C PHE A 220 45.31 15.12 11.55
N ALA A 221 45.47 14.05 12.32
CA ALA A 221 44.65 12.85 12.21
C ALA A 221 44.51 12.21 13.59
N HIS A 222 43.73 12.88 14.45
CA HIS A 222 43.39 12.34 15.76
C HIS A 222 42.71 10.98 15.64
N ARG A 223 41.83 10.82 14.64
CA ARG A 223 41.20 9.53 14.34
C ARG A 223 40.79 9.41 12.87
N LEU A 224 41.02 8.25 12.27
CA LEU A 224 40.44 7.86 10.98
C LEU A 224 39.88 6.45 11.07
N ASP A 225 38.57 6.30 10.98
CA ASP A 225 37.89 5.01 10.87
C ASP A 225 37.30 4.84 9.48
N LEU A 226 37.49 3.67 8.89
CA LEU A 226 36.77 3.23 7.69
C LEU A 226 35.76 2.15 8.07
N SER A 227 34.62 2.16 7.38
CA SER A 227 33.60 1.12 7.52
C SER A 227 33.16 0.62 6.15
N GLY A 228 32.94 -0.67 6.03
CA GLY A 228 32.37 -1.29 4.83
C GLY A 228 31.35 -2.35 5.21
N ALA A 229 30.29 -2.47 4.41
CA ALA A 229 29.30 -3.53 4.57
C ALA A 229 28.84 -4.04 3.21
N LEU A 230 28.52 -5.33 3.14
CA LEU A 230 28.03 -6.03 1.97
C LEU A 230 26.92 -6.99 2.40
N ARG A 231 25.82 -7.03 1.65
CA ARG A 231 24.73 -7.98 1.85
C ARG A 231 24.29 -8.52 0.49
N TYR A 232 24.19 -9.84 0.39
CA TYR A 232 23.53 -10.55 -0.69
C TYR A 232 22.17 -11.03 -0.20
N SER A 233 21.11 -10.71 -0.94
CA SER A 233 19.75 -11.14 -0.64
C SER A 233 19.18 -11.93 -1.81
N HIS A 234 18.70 -13.14 -1.56
CA HIS A 234 17.98 -13.95 -2.54
C HIS A 234 16.51 -14.03 -2.16
N TYR A 235 15.65 -13.46 -3.01
CA TYR A 235 14.20 -13.47 -2.87
C TYR A 235 13.58 -14.61 -3.69
N ASP A 236 12.57 -15.28 -3.16
CA ASP A 236 11.76 -16.30 -3.86
C ASP A 236 10.75 -15.71 -4.86
N LEU A 237 11.13 -14.62 -5.51
CA LEU A 237 10.31 -13.84 -6.41
C LEU A 237 10.96 -13.79 -7.79
N ASN A 238 10.23 -14.24 -8.82
CA ASN A 238 10.73 -14.30 -10.20
C ASN A 238 11.22 -12.93 -10.73
N GLY A 239 10.59 -11.83 -10.31
CA GLY A 239 10.96 -10.47 -10.71
C GLY A 239 12.12 -9.84 -9.94
N VAL A 240 12.64 -10.50 -8.90
CA VAL A 240 13.67 -9.95 -8.00
C VAL A 240 14.92 -10.82 -7.98
N GLY A 241 14.79 -12.11 -7.62
CA GLY A 241 15.91 -13.02 -7.50
C GLY A 241 17.01 -12.55 -6.52
N GLY A 242 18.27 -12.59 -6.98
CA GLY A 242 19.45 -12.23 -6.19
C GLY A 242 19.87 -10.77 -6.36
N VAL A 243 20.07 -10.05 -5.26
CA VAL A 243 20.48 -8.63 -5.25
C VAL A 243 21.61 -8.37 -4.27
N TRP A 244 22.50 -7.46 -4.64
CA TRP A 244 23.60 -6.98 -3.78
C TRP A 244 23.32 -5.57 -3.28
N THR A 245 23.53 -5.38 -1.98
CA THR A 245 23.55 -4.06 -1.33
C THR A 245 24.87 -3.88 -0.62
N TYR A 246 25.36 -2.65 -0.58
CA TYR A 246 26.66 -2.35 0.01
C TYR A 246 26.72 -0.93 0.51
N SER A 247 27.58 -0.71 1.50
CA SER A 247 27.88 0.62 2.00
C SER A 247 29.36 0.78 2.31
N GLY A 248 29.82 2.02 2.24
CA GLY A 248 31.18 2.43 2.56
C GLY A 248 31.15 3.78 3.25
N GLY A 249 31.93 3.92 4.32
CA GLY A 249 31.94 5.12 5.14
C GLY A 249 33.33 5.45 5.66
N ALA A 250 33.54 6.73 5.93
CA ALA A 250 34.73 7.24 6.58
C ALA A 250 34.32 8.23 7.67
N ARG A 251 34.98 8.11 8.82
CA ARG A 251 34.95 9.10 9.90
C ARG A 251 36.36 9.61 10.10
N TYR A 252 36.55 10.89 9.87
CA TYR A 252 37.85 11.54 10.01
C TYR A 252 37.76 12.66 11.03
N GLU A 253 38.57 12.57 12.07
CA GLU A 253 38.72 13.57 13.12
C GLU A 253 40.12 14.19 12.98
N PRO A 254 40.28 15.32 12.29
CA PRO A 254 41.58 15.99 12.16
C PRO A 254 42.13 16.42 13.51
N VAL A 255 41.26 16.95 14.38
CA VAL A 255 41.55 17.39 15.74
C VAL A 255 40.41 16.98 16.66
N ARG A 256 40.69 16.83 17.96
CA ARG A 256 39.68 16.53 18.96
C ARG A 256 38.52 17.52 18.89
N GLY A 257 37.31 17.01 18.86
CA GLY A 257 36.08 17.82 18.88
C GLY A 257 35.53 18.19 17.50
N ILE A 258 36.23 17.90 16.40
CA ILE A 258 35.75 18.13 15.04
C ILE A 258 35.84 16.83 14.24
N ALA A 259 34.70 16.21 13.95
CA ALA A 259 34.64 15.00 13.13
C ALA A 259 33.90 15.23 11.82
N LEU A 260 34.56 14.91 10.72
CA LEU A 260 33.98 14.81 9.38
C LEU A 260 33.48 13.38 9.17
N ARG A 261 32.26 13.24 8.64
CA ARG A 261 31.68 11.95 8.29
C ARG A 261 31.24 11.97 6.84
N SER A 262 31.52 10.89 6.13
CA SER A 262 31.02 10.66 4.78
C SER A 262 30.58 9.21 4.65
N GLN A 263 29.46 8.98 3.96
CA GLN A 263 28.96 7.63 3.70
C GLN A 263 28.31 7.55 2.32
N TYR A 264 28.53 6.42 1.67
CA TYR A 264 27.81 5.99 0.49
C TYR A 264 27.10 4.67 0.80
N GLN A 265 25.86 4.54 0.36
CA GLN A 265 25.11 3.29 0.48
C GLN A 265 24.28 3.04 -0.78
N ARG A 266 24.21 1.78 -1.20
CA ARG A 266 23.26 1.26 -2.17
C ARG A 266 22.31 0.31 -1.46
N ALA A 267 21.03 0.64 -1.46
CA ALA A 267 19.96 -0.12 -0.82
C ALA A 267 18.89 -0.51 -1.84
N ILE A 268 18.06 -1.48 -1.48
CA ILE A 268 16.91 -1.92 -2.27
C ILE A 268 15.67 -2.10 -1.40
N ARG A 269 14.47 -2.00 -2.01
CA ARG A 269 13.20 -2.46 -1.43
C ARG A 269 12.57 -3.47 -2.38
N ALA A 270 12.47 -4.73 -1.95
CA ALA A 270 11.67 -5.70 -2.66
C ALA A 270 10.17 -5.33 -2.53
N PRO A 271 9.34 -5.59 -3.56
CA PRO A 271 7.91 -5.42 -3.47
C PRO A 271 7.33 -6.20 -2.27
N ASN A 272 6.22 -5.75 -1.71
CA ASN A 272 5.52 -6.43 -0.64
C ASN A 272 4.38 -7.33 -1.20
N VAL A 273 3.77 -8.14 -0.33
CA VAL A 273 2.71 -9.09 -0.72
C VAL A 273 1.51 -8.39 -1.38
N GLY A 274 1.13 -7.19 -0.91
CA GLY A 274 0.03 -6.43 -1.50
C GLY A 274 0.36 -5.90 -2.90
N GLU A 275 1.60 -5.47 -3.11
CA GLU A 275 2.08 -4.99 -4.42
C GLU A 275 2.19 -6.11 -5.45
N LEU A 276 2.49 -7.34 -5.03
CA LEU A 276 2.66 -8.49 -5.93
C LEU A 276 1.36 -9.26 -6.19
N PHE A 277 0.57 -9.49 -5.13
CA PHE A 277 -0.57 -10.42 -5.14
C PHE A 277 -1.89 -9.74 -4.79
N GLY A 278 -1.90 -8.42 -4.70
CA GLY A 278 -3.09 -7.62 -4.41
C GLY A 278 -4.24 -7.97 -5.34
N GLY A 279 -5.40 -8.30 -4.76
CA GLY A 279 -6.64 -8.45 -5.51
C GLY A 279 -6.98 -7.14 -6.22
N THR A 280 -7.63 -7.23 -7.38
CA THR A 280 -8.04 -6.01 -8.10
C THR A 280 -9.15 -5.29 -7.34
N SER A 281 -9.03 -3.98 -7.20
CA SER A 281 -10.08 -3.11 -6.69
C SER A 281 -10.35 -1.96 -7.65
N THR A 282 -11.59 -1.46 -7.64
CA THR A 282 -11.91 -0.24 -8.38
C THR A 282 -11.75 0.97 -7.46
N SER A 283 -10.91 1.89 -7.86
CA SER A 283 -10.67 3.17 -7.21
C SER A 283 -11.26 4.30 -8.06
N GLY A 284 -11.56 5.44 -7.42
CA GLY A 284 -11.96 6.67 -8.11
C GLY A 284 -10.93 7.77 -7.88
N PRO A 285 -9.71 7.69 -8.45
CA PRO A 285 -8.74 8.76 -8.33
C PRO A 285 -9.31 10.07 -8.90
N SER A 286 -9.00 11.17 -8.22
CA SER A 286 -9.23 12.50 -8.76
C SER A 286 -8.16 12.79 -9.80
N LEU A 287 -8.57 12.91 -11.05
CA LEU A 287 -7.71 13.36 -12.14
C LEU A 287 -8.14 14.74 -12.58
N VAL A 288 -7.19 15.53 -13.08
CA VAL A 288 -7.44 16.85 -13.64
C VAL A 288 -6.92 16.82 -15.07
N ASP A 289 -7.84 16.83 -16.02
CA ASP A 289 -7.49 16.98 -17.43
C ASP A 289 -7.00 18.42 -17.67
N PRO A 290 -5.75 18.62 -18.14
CA PRO A 290 -5.22 19.95 -18.41
C PRO A 290 -6.04 20.76 -19.41
N CYS A 291 -6.85 20.10 -20.24
CA CYS A 291 -7.72 20.70 -21.23
C CYS A 291 -9.10 21.08 -20.68
N SER A 292 -9.40 20.72 -19.43
CA SER A 292 -10.69 21.02 -18.78
C SER A 292 -10.65 22.30 -17.95
N SER A 293 -11.82 22.79 -17.55
CA SER A 293 -11.93 23.92 -16.62
C SER A 293 -11.49 23.60 -15.18
N ARG A 294 -11.16 22.33 -14.87
CA ARG A 294 -10.77 21.88 -13.52
C ARG A 294 -9.29 22.15 -13.22
N GLN A 295 -8.46 22.37 -14.23
CA GLN A 295 -7.07 22.80 -14.07
C GLN A 295 -7.02 24.23 -13.50
N PRO A 296 -6.12 24.53 -12.53
CA PRO A 296 -5.94 25.88 -12.01
C PRO A 296 -5.84 26.93 -13.12
N THR A 297 -6.53 28.07 -12.97
CA THR A 297 -6.58 29.13 -13.99
C THR A 297 -5.20 29.60 -14.43
N ALA A 298 -4.22 29.65 -13.51
CA ALA A 298 -2.84 30.01 -13.82
C ALA A 298 -2.14 29.05 -14.81
N GLN A 299 -2.63 27.82 -14.93
CA GLN A 299 -2.11 26.79 -15.83
C GLN A 299 -2.91 26.68 -17.14
N GLN A 300 -3.97 27.48 -17.33
CA GLN A 300 -4.77 27.55 -18.55
C GLN A 300 -4.12 28.46 -19.61
N THR A 301 -2.88 28.15 -19.98
CA THR A 301 -2.08 28.97 -20.88
C THR A 301 -2.43 28.73 -22.36
N ALA A 302 -2.04 29.67 -23.23
CA ALA A 302 -2.18 29.50 -24.68
C ALA A 302 -1.42 28.27 -25.21
N ALA A 303 -0.28 27.93 -24.61
CA ALA A 303 0.50 26.74 -24.96
C ALA A 303 -0.28 25.46 -24.63
N VAL A 304 -0.87 25.37 -23.44
CA VAL A 304 -1.72 24.23 -23.06
C VAL A 304 -2.94 24.14 -23.99
N ARG A 305 -3.59 25.25 -24.30
CA ARG A 305 -4.71 25.28 -25.24
C ARG A 305 -4.32 24.75 -26.63
N ALA A 306 -3.16 25.15 -27.15
CA ALA A 306 -2.67 24.67 -28.44
C ALA A 306 -2.44 23.15 -28.43
N THR A 307 -1.83 22.62 -27.37
CA THR A 307 -1.65 21.17 -27.18
C THR A 307 -3.00 20.45 -27.13
N CYS A 308 -3.98 20.96 -26.37
CA CYS A 308 -5.31 20.37 -26.27
C CYS A 308 -6.05 20.28 -27.60
N VAL A 309 -5.97 21.34 -28.40
CA VAL A 309 -6.54 21.35 -29.76
C VAL A 309 -5.80 20.36 -30.66
N ALA A 310 -4.47 20.31 -30.58
CA ALA A 310 -3.66 19.37 -31.35
C ALA A 310 -3.94 17.90 -30.99
N THR A 311 -4.34 17.61 -29.74
CA THR A 311 -4.76 16.27 -29.29
C THR A 311 -6.24 15.97 -29.54
N GLY A 312 -6.98 16.85 -30.23
CA GLY A 312 -8.34 16.59 -30.70
C GLY A 312 -9.47 17.18 -29.86
N VAL A 313 -9.19 17.98 -28.82
CA VAL A 313 -10.24 18.71 -28.10
C VAL A 313 -10.75 19.85 -29.00
N PRO A 314 -12.06 19.95 -29.28
CA PRO A 314 -12.60 21.06 -30.06
C PRO A 314 -12.21 22.41 -29.43
N ALA A 315 -11.76 23.37 -30.23
CA ALA A 315 -11.23 24.64 -29.73
C ALA A 315 -12.21 25.38 -28.79
N ALA A 316 -13.51 25.28 -29.06
CA ALA A 316 -14.58 25.84 -28.22
C ALA A 316 -14.79 25.08 -26.88
N GLY A 317 -14.36 23.83 -26.80
CA GLY A 317 -14.46 22.99 -25.60
C GLY A 317 -13.28 23.14 -24.64
N VAL A 318 -12.13 23.67 -25.08
CA VAL A 318 -10.95 23.79 -24.21
C VAL A 318 -11.20 24.73 -23.03
N PHE A 319 -10.83 24.26 -21.84
CA PHE A 319 -11.07 24.86 -20.53
C PHE A 319 -12.55 24.99 -20.16
N THR A 320 -13.37 24.05 -20.63
CA THR A 320 -14.77 23.93 -20.21
C THR A 320 -14.98 22.66 -19.39
N GLN A 321 -16.12 22.59 -18.68
CA GLN A 321 -16.50 21.39 -17.93
C GLN A 321 -16.84 20.20 -18.85
N ASN A 322 -17.15 20.44 -20.12
CA ASN A 322 -17.50 19.38 -21.07
C ASN A 322 -16.33 18.44 -21.37
N VAL A 323 -15.10 18.92 -21.25
CA VAL A 323 -13.88 18.11 -21.43
C VAL A 323 -13.75 17.11 -20.28
N GLN A 324 -14.08 17.52 -19.05
CA GLN A 324 -14.06 16.64 -17.89
C GLN A 324 -15.28 16.88 -16.99
N PRO A 325 -16.43 16.25 -17.31
CA PRO A 325 -17.66 16.46 -16.54
C PRO A 325 -17.54 15.98 -15.09
N ASN A 326 -16.83 14.87 -14.87
CA ASN A 326 -16.59 14.28 -13.54
C ASN A 326 -15.10 14.31 -13.17
N GLN A 327 -14.80 14.71 -11.94
CA GLN A 327 -13.43 14.75 -11.41
C GLN A 327 -12.86 13.35 -11.12
N PHE A 328 -13.74 12.39 -10.85
CA PHE A 328 -13.35 11.01 -10.53
C PHE A 328 -13.49 10.13 -11.76
N ILE A 329 -12.43 9.39 -12.07
CA ILE A 329 -12.43 8.40 -13.15
C ILE A 329 -12.27 7.03 -12.50
N ASN A 330 -13.04 6.04 -12.94
CA ASN A 330 -12.87 4.68 -12.45
C ASN A 330 -11.52 4.14 -12.92
N ALA A 331 -10.69 3.72 -11.98
CA ALA A 331 -9.42 3.05 -12.24
C ALA A 331 -9.42 1.70 -11.53
N VAL A 332 -9.07 0.64 -12.26
CA VAL A 332 -8.83 -0.66 -11.66
C VAL A 332 -7.36 -0.71 -11.24
N VAL A 333 -7.12 -0.98 -9.97
CA VAL A 333 -5.79 -1.14 -9.37
C VAL A 333 -5.66 -2.54 -8.80
N GLY A 334 -4.45 -3.07 -8.72
CA GLY A 334 -4.20 -4.42 -8.21
C GLY A 334 -2.73 -4.74 -8.14
N GLY A 335 -2.41 -5.95 -7.70
CA GLY A 335 -1.05 -6.46 -7.62
C GLY A 335 -0.45 -6.77 -9.00
N ASN A 336 0.88 -6.67 -9.08
CA ASN A 336 1.66 -7.01 -10.26
C ASN A 336 2.83 -7.92 -9.87
N ALA A 337 2.74 -9.20 -10.21
CA ALA A 337 3.78 -10.18 -9.91
C ALA A 337 5.09 -9.97 -10.70
N ALA A 338 5.10 -9.08 -11.70
CA ALA A 338 6.29 -8.74 -12.50
C ALA A 338 7.07 -7.54 -11.98
N LEU A 339 6.77 -7.03 -10.77
CA LEU A 339 7.50 -5.92 -10.19
C LEU A 339 8.97 -6.25 -9.91
N ALA A 340 9.84 -5.32 -10.27
CA ALA A 340 11.25 -5.32 -9.94
C ALA A 340 11.49 -4.60 -8.59
N PRO A 341 12.63 -4.83 -7.91
CA PRO A 341 12.95 -4.11 -6.69
C PRO A 341 13.25 -2.63 -6.95
N GLU A 342 12.83 -1.76 -6.03
CA GLU A 342 13.24 -0.36 -6.02
C GLU A 342 14.69 -0.26 -5.54
N THR A 343 15.50 0.60 -6.16
CA THR A 343 16.92 0.81 -5.79
C THR A 343 17.16 2.25 -5.38
N SER A 344 17.94 2.46 -4.31
CA SER A 344 18.36 3.77 -3.83
C SER A 344 19.88 3.84 -3.68
N ASN A 345 20.48 4.92 -4.15
CA ASN A 345 21.88 5.27 -3.86
C ASN A 345 21.87 6.55 -3.02
N THR A 346 22.38 6.48 -1.79
CA THR A 346 22.43 7.63 -0.88
C THR A 346 23.88 8.03 -0.64
N LYS A 347 24.12 9.35 -0.65
CA LYS A 347 25.38 9.97 -0.27
C LYS A 347 25.12 10.93 0.88
N THR A 348 25.88 10.78 1.95
CA THR A 348 25.77 11.62 3.15
C THR A 348 27.13 12.20 3.47
N ALA A 349 27.17 13.48 3.79
CA ALA A 349 28.34 14.16 4.34
C ALA A 349 27.89 15.03 5.52
N GLY A 350 28.70 15.11 6.57
CA GLY A 350 28.35 15.87 7.76
C GLY A 350 29.55 16.20 8.63
N VAL A 351 29.36 17.20 9.50
CA VAL A 351 30.34 17.64 10.50
C VAL A 351 29.70 17.46 11.87
N VAL A 352 30.48 16.96 12.83
CA VAL A 352 30.09 16.85 14.23
C VAL A 352 31.05 17.68 15.06
N LEU A 353 30.48 18.56 15.88
CA LEU A 353 31.19 19.40 16.85
C LEU A 353 30.83 18.88 18.24
N THR A 354 31.83 18.51 19.04
CA THR A 354 31.65 18.01 20.42
C THR A 354 32.52 18.76 21.40
#